data_AF-A0A1A8BRT7-F1
#
_entry.id   AF-A0A1A8BRT7-F1
#
_cell.length_a   1.000
_cell.length_b   1.000
_cell.length_c   1.000
_cell.angle_alpha   90.00
_cell.angle_beta   90.00
_cell.angle_gamma   90.00
#
_symmetry.space_group_name_H-M   'P 1'
#
loop_
_entity.id
_entity.type
_entity.pdbx_description
1 polymer ?
#
loop_
_entity_poly.entity_id
_entity_poly.type
_entity_poly.pdbx_seq_one_letter_code
_entity_poly.pdbx_strand_id
1 'polypeptide(L)'
;GNAQGRYGYPVVYCSDGFCELTGFFRTEVMQKTCTCGFLHGVETSDSVMQQVHKALEVQQEYQGEVCFYRKNGNQFWCLLDIVPI
;
A
#
# COMPACT_ATOMS: atom_id res chain seq x y z
N GLY A 1 -13.87 25.40 10.90
CA GLY A 1 -13.50 24.16 10.20
C GLY A 1 -12.09 24.29 9.73
N ASN A 2 -11.22 23.32 10.01
CA ASN A 2 -9.96 23.05 9.30
C ASN A 2 -9.25 21.85 9.94
N ALA A 3 -8.72 20.99 9.06
CA ALA A 3 -7.70 19.97 9.29
C ALA A 3 -8.03 18.77 10.21
N GLN A 4 -8.88 17.85 9.73
CA GLN A 4 -8.81 16.45 10.19
C GLN A 4 -7.94 15.63 9.21
N GLY A 5 -6.83 15.08 9.70
CA GLY A 5 -6.27 13.80 9.22
C GLY A 5 -5.13 13.83 8.19
N ARG A 6 -3.90 14.22 8.58
CA ARG A 6 -2.66 13.74 7.94
C ARG A 6 -1.85 12.93 8.96
N TYR A 7 -2.43 11.85 9.47
CA TYR A 7 -1.72 10.86 10.29
C TYR A 7 -1.54 9.60 9.44
N GLY A 8 -0.31 9.32 9.00
CA GLY A 8 0.00 8.13 8.21
C GLY A 8 1.39 8.19 7.59
N TYR A 9 1.76 7.12 6.89
CA TYR A 9 3.02 6.98 6.17
C TYR A 9 2.83 7.38 4.69
N PRO A 10 3.08 8.64 4.29
CA PRO A 10 2.82 9.11 2.94
C PRO A 10 3.78 8.48 1.93
N VAL A 11 3.30 8.26 0.70
CA VAL A 11 4.18 7.86 -0.40
C VAL A 11 4.98 9.06 -0.87
N VAL A 12 6.31 8.97 -0.78
CA VAL A 12 7.25 10.01 -1.25
C VAL A 12 7.95 9.63 -2.56
N TYR A 13 7.83 8.37 -2.98
CA TYR A 13 8.38 7.86 -4.23
C TYR A 13 7.51 6.73 -4.75
N CYS A 14 7.32 6.69 -6.07
CA CYS A 14 6.61 5.63 -6.77
C CYS A 14 7.30 5.36 -8.10
N SER A 15 7.72 4.11 -8.33
CA SER A 15 8.37 3.68 -9.57
C SER A 15 7.38 3.59 -10.73
N ASP A 16 7.90 3.61 -11.96
CA ASP A 16 7.09 3.36 -13.17
C ASP A 16 6.51 1.95 -13.18
N GLY A 17 7.30 0.94 -12.81
CA GLY A 17 6.84 -0.45 -12.71
C GLY A 17 5.66 -0.62 -11.75
N PHE A 18 5.60 0.13 -10.65
CA PHE A 18 4.43 0.11 -9.75
C PHE A 18 3.18 0.69 -10.43
N CYS A 19 3.33 1.79 -11.17
CA CYS A 19 2.23 2.41 -11.91
C CYS A 19 1.69 1.46 -12.99
N GLU A 20 2.58 0.82 -13.74
CA GLU A 20 2.23 -0.16 -14.77
C GLU A 20 1.55 -1.40 -14.19
N LEU A 21 2.07 -1.93 -13.08
CA LEU A 21 1.52 -3.11 -12.41
C LEU A 21 0.10 -2.86 -11.89
N THR A 22 -0.10 -1.72 -11.23
CA THR A 22 -1.35 -1.40 -10.53
C THR A 22 -2.37 -0.70 -11.43
N GLY A 23 -1.93 -0.07 -12.52
CA GLY A 23 -2.75 0.74 -13.42
C GLY A 23 -3.11 2.12 -12.87
N PHE A 24 -2.52 2.55 -11.75
CA PHE A 24 -2.72 3.89 -11.20
C PHE A 24 -1.66 4.86 -11.74
N PHE A 25 -2.07 6.11 -11.95
CA PHE A 25 -1.11 7.16 -12.30
C PHE A 25 -0.27 7.53 -11.09
N ARG A 26 1.01 7.87 -11.33
CA ARG A 26 1.92 8.36 -10.28
C ARG A 26 1.30 9.50 -9.46
N THR A 27 0.61 10.43 -10.11
CA THR A 27 -0.07 11.56 -9.44
C THR A 27 -1.17 11.12 -8.47
N GLU A 28 -1.82 9.98 -8.72
CA GLU A 28 -2.81 9.39 -7.82
C GLU A 28 -2.11 8.72 -6.63
N VAL A 29 -1.07 7.92 -6.88
CA VAL A 29 -0.34 7.15 -5.86
C VAL A 29 0.38 8.08 -4.87
N MET A 30 1.01 9.16 -5.37
CA MET A 30 1.74 10.13 -4.54
C MET A 30 0.86 10.91 -3.56
N GLN A 31 -0.46 10.82 -3.67
CA GLN A 31 -1.43 11.42 -2.73
C GLN A 31 -1.96 10.41 -1.70
N LYS A 32 -1.41 9.19 -1.67
CA LYS A 32 -1.85 8.08 -0.82
C LYS A 32 -0.81 7.74 0.26
N THR A 33 -1.17 6.79 1.10
CA THR A 33 -0.31 6.18 2.12
C THR A 33 0.35 4.90 1.59
N CYS A 34 1.53 4.56 2.10
CA CYS A 34 2.29 3.37 1.67
C CYS A 34 1.62 2.03 2.07
N THR A 35 0.63 2.06 2.96
CA THR A 35 -0.24 0.91 3.28
C THR A 35 -1.11 0.46 2.10
N CYS A 36 -1.10 1.21 0.99
CA CYS A 36 -1.73 0.86 -0.29
C CYS A 36 -3.21 0.48 -0.18
N GLY A 37 -3.97 1.14 0.70
CA GLY A 37 -5.40 0.87 0.89
C GLY A 37 -6.25 0.98 -0.39
N PHE A 38 -5.77 1.71 -1.40
CA PHE A 38 -6.39 1.82 -2.72
C PHE A 38 -6.22 0.56 -3.60
N LEU A 39 -5.39 -0.39 -3.19
CA LEU A 39 -5.20 -1.70 -3.82
C LEU A 39 -5.94 -2.83 -3.08
N HIS A 40 -6.63 -2.53 -1.97
CA HIS A 40 -7.36 -3.54 -1.20
C HIS A 40 -8.66 -3.91 -1.90
N GLY A 41 -9.12 -5.13 -1.68
CA GLY A 41 -10.42 -5.61 -2.10
C GLY A 41 -10.88 -6.80 -1.27
N VAL A 42 -11.86 -7.54 -1.78
CA VAL A 42 -12.59 -8.55 -0.99
C VAL A 42 -11.70 -9.71 -0.48
N GLU A 43 -10.69 -10.11 -1.25
CA GLU A 43 -9.75 -11.18 -0.87
C GLU A 43 -8.48 -10.65 -0.16
N THR A 44 -8.38 -9.33 0.08
CA THR A 44 -7.24 -8.78 0.81
C THR A 44 -7.34 -9.18 2.27
N SER A 45 -6.34 -9.90 2.78
CA SER A 45 -6.35 -10.39 4.15
C SER A 45 -6.13 -9.27 5.19
N ASP A 46 -7.13 -9.06 6.04
CA ASP A 46 -7.05 -8.12 7.17
C ASP A 46 -5.90 -8.45 8.13
N SER A 47 -5.63 -9.75 8.36
CA SER A 47 -4.56 -10.17 9.28
C SER A 47 -3.18 -9.81 8.73
N VAL A 48 -3.02 -9.84 7.40
CA VAL A 48 -1.79 -9.42 6.73
C VAL A 48 -1.66 -7.89 6.83
N MET A 49 -2.73 -7.15 6.58
CA MET A 49 -2.69 -5.69 6.68
C MET A 49 -2.44 -5.18 8.10
N GLN A 50 -2.93 -5.88 9.13
CA GLN A 50 -2.60 -5.60 10.52
C GLN A 50 -1.10 -5.80 10.81
N GLN A 51 -0.49 -6.86 10.26
CA GLN A 51 0.95 -7.09 10.40
C GLN A 51 1.77 -6.00 9.71
N VAL A 52 1.35 -5.58 8.51
CA VAL A 52 1.94 -4.43 7.79
C VAL A 52 1.87 -3.16 8.63
N HIS A 53 0.71 -2.84 9.21
CA HIS A 53 0.55 -1.65 10.05
C HIS A 53 1.48 -1.71 11.26
N LYS A 54 1.52 -2.86 11.94
CA LYS A 54 2.40 -3.07 13.08
C LYS A 54 3.87 -2.91 12.70
N ALA A 55 4.30 -3.49 11.57
CA ALA A 55 5.68 -3.39 11.09
C ALA A 55 6.09 -1.93 10.83
N LEU A 56 5.19 -1.12 10.27
CA LEU A 56 5.40 0.31 10.08
C LEU A 56 5.48 1.07 11.43
N GLU A 57 4.61 0.74 12.38
CA GLU A 57 4.59 1.35 13.73
C GLU A 57 5.87 1.07 14.51
N VAL A 58 6.35 -0.17 14.48
CA VAL A 58 7.55 -0.59 15.23
C VAL A 58 8.84 -0.51 14.43
N GLN A 59 8.78 -0.03 13.18
CA GLN A 59 9.91 0.07 12.26
C GLN A 59 10.68 -1.25 12.12
N GLN A 60 9.95 -2.34 11.84
CA GLN A 60 10.53 -3.66 11.62
C GLN A 60 10.37 -4.11 10.17
N GLU A 61 11.27 -4.97 9.74
CA GLU A 61 11.17 -5.66 8.46
C GLU A 61 9.91 -6.54 8.43
N TYR A 62 9.27 -6.58 7.27
CA TYR A 62 8.12 -7.44 7.02
C TYR A 62 8.15 -7.96 5.60
N GLN A 63 7.90 -9.26 5.43
CA GLN A 63 7.70 -9.89 4.14
C GLN A 63 6.48 -10.80 4.18
N GLY A 64 5.60 -10.70 3.18
CA GLY A 64 4.43 -11.56 3.07
C GLY A 64 3.69 -11.41 1.74
N GLU A 65 2.81 -12.36 1.44
CA GLU A 65 1.99 -12.32 0.22
C GLU A 65 0.62 -11.68 0.51
N VAL A 66 0.21 -10.77 -0.36
CA VAL A 66 -1.08 -10.07 -0.26
C VAL A 66 -1.81 -10.14 -1.60
N CYS A 67 -3.10 -10.45 -1.56
CA CYS A 67 -3.97 -10.31 -2.72
C CYS A 67 -4.39 -8.83 -2.85
N PHE A 68 -3.96 -8.19 -3.94
CA PHE A 68 -4.26 -6.80 -4.26
C PHE A 68 -5.05 -6.69 -5.57
N TYR A 69 -5.65 -5.53 -5.78
CA TYR A 69 -6.50 -5.21 -6.91
C TYR A 69 -5.93 -4.04 -7.69
N ARG A 70 -5.85 -4.23 -9.00
CA ARG A 70 -5.50 -3.17 -9.94
C ARG A 70 -6.66 -2.18 -10.08
N LYS A 71 -6.40 -1.01 -10.67
CA LYS A 71 -7.42 0.02 -10.93
C LYS A 71 -8.60 -0.48 -11.75
N ASN A 72 -8.38 -1.47 -12.62
CA ASN A 72 -9.42 -2.10 -13.43
C ASN A 72 -10.21 -3.21 -12.71
N GLY A 73 -9.91 -3.47 -11.44
CA GLY A 73 -10.56 -4.49 -10.61
C GLY A 73 -9.95 -5.89 -10.69
N ASN A 74 -8.93 -6.11 -11.53
CA ASN A 74 -8.29 -7.43 -11.60
C ASN A 74 -7.40 -7.67 -10.38
N GLN A 75 -7.53 -8.86 -9.79
CA GLN A 75 -6.69 -9.29 -8.68
C GLN A 75 -5.28 -9.70 -9.14
N PHE A 76 -4.29 -9.51 -8.28
CA PHE A 76 -2.94 -10.04 -8.41
C PHE A 76 -2.33 -10.31 -7.04
N TRP A 77 -1.50 -11.35 -6.96
CA TRP A 77 -0.71 -11.62 -5.76
C TRP A 77 0.55 -10.76 -5.77
N CYS A 78 0.77 -10.07 -4.65
CA CYS A 78 1.91 -9.20 -4.43
C CYS A 78 2.73 -9.75 -3.26
N LEU A 79 3.99 -10.09 -3.52
CA LEU A 79 4.96 -10.25 -2.44
C LEU A 79 5.32 -8.85 -1.94
N LEU A 80 4.79 -8.50 -0.77
CA LEU A 80 5.03 -7.24 -0.11
C LEU A 80 6.26 -7.37 0.78
N ASP A 81 7.25 -6.52 0.53
CA ASP A 81 8.48 -6.41 1.30
C ASP A 81 8.62 -4.98 1.83
N ILE A 82 8.80 -4.85 3.14
CA ILE A 82 8.90 -3.57 3.86
C ILE A 82 10.22 -3.61 4.61
N VAL A 83 11.12 -2.71 4.24
CA VAL A 83 12.43 -2.53 4.87
C VAL A 83 12.56 -1.09 5.36
N PRO A 84 12.70 -0.85 6.67
CA PRO A 84 12.98 0.47 7.21
C PRO A 84 14.30 1.04 6.66
N ILE A 85 14.32 2.34 6.34
CA ILE A 85 15.49 3.07 5.83
C ILE A 85 15.88 4.25 6.72
#